data_AF-A0A838U5E2-F1
#
_entry.id   AF-A0A838U5E2-F1
#
_cell.length_a   1.000
_cell.length_b   1.000
_cell.length_c   1.000
_cell.angle_alpha   90.00
_cell.angle_beta   90.00
_cell.angle_gamma   90.00
#
_symmetry.space_group_name_H-M   'P 1'
#
loop_
_entity.id
_entity.type
_entity.pdbx_description
1 polymer ?
#
loop_
_entity_poly.entity_id
_entity_poly.type
_entity_poly.pdbx_seq_one_letter_code
_entity_poly.pdbx_strand_id
1 'polypeptide(L)'
;MKKLSMEEQQLILQLIKSCEYYHLNEKQSVECINKILNRNISRRTYYSYKNKLYKDDIFSKLKESIYNSPLVRTSILLLNDNDTDLEVRSKVNKLIVDQFPNNNSYSFQSSHNNDSGKNNKDKLKDILLKINQFKEIEISSKTILNALPKNASIREEFIKCGKDACNLCPHGPYYYAYWKEKTKDNQNKLRKKYLGTSDPRR
;
A
#
# COMPACT_ATOMS: atom_id res chain seq x y z
N MET A 1 9.10 8.65 37.39
CA MET A 1 9.40 8.32 35.97
C MET A 1 10.30 9.41 35.39
N LYS A 2 11.53 9.11 34.96
CA LYS A 2 12.38 10.07 34.23
C LYS A 2 11.64 10.52 32.96
N LYS A 3 11.39 11.82 32.84
CA LYS A 3 10.77 12.46 31.67
C LYS A 3 11.71 12.23 30.47
N LEU A 4 11.18 11.73 29.36
CA LEU A 4 11.95 11.50 28.12
C LEU A 4 12.36 12.84 27.51
N SER A 5 13.64 12.99 27.14
CA SER A 5 14.15 14.14 26.38
C SER A 5 13.42 14.27 25.04
N MET A 6 13.29 15.48 24.49
CA MET A 6 12.65 15.69 23.18
C MET A 6 13.28 14.84 22.08
N GLU A 7 14.60 14.66 22.12
CA GLU A 7 15.35 13.81 21.20
C GLU A 7 15.00 12.32 21.35
N GLU A 8 14.86 11.82 22.58
CA GLU A 8 14.45 10.44 22.84
C GLU A 8 13.02 10.17 22.33
N GLN A 9 12.13 11.16 22.43
CA GLN A 9 10.75 11.03 21.95
C GLN A 9 10.69 10.96 20.43
N GLN A 10 11.49 11.78 19.74
CA GLN A 10 11.60 11.77 18.29
C GLN A 10 12.23 10.46 17.81
N LEU A 11 13.25 9.97 18.51
CA LEU A 11 13.85 8.67 18.24
C LEU A 11 12.83 7.54 18.36
N ILE A 12 12.04 7.48 19.45
CA ILE A 12 10.98 6.48 19.62
C ILE A 12 9.99 6.49 18.45
N LEU A 13 9.58 7.66 17.98
CA LEU A 13 8.67 7.78 16.84
C LEU A 13 9.28 7.16 15.57
N GLN A 14 10.55 7.45 15.28
CA GLN A 14 11.25 6.89 14.12
C GLN A 14 11.42 5.36 14.20
N LEU A 15 11.70 4.85 15.40
CA LEU A 15 11.78 3.41 15.64
C LEU A 15 10.44 2.73 15.38
N ILE A 16 9.33 3.32 15.83
CA ILE A 16 7.99 2.79 15.61
C ILE A 16 7.66 2.78 14.12
N LYS A 17 7.94 3.85 13.37
CA LYS A 17 7.71 3.89 11.91
C LYS A 17 8.41 2.74 11.19
N SER A 18 9.68 2.51 11.54
CA SER A 18 10.48 1.43 10.99
C SER A 18 9.90 0.06 11.35
N CYS A 19 9.49 -0.15 12.60
CA CYS A 19 8.85 -1.40 13.02
C CYS A 19 7.55 -1.69 12.25
N GLU A 20 6.72 -0.67 12.01
CA GLU A 20 5.50 -0.83 11.22
C GLU A 20 5.81 -1.18 9.75
N TYR A 21 6.84 -0.57 9.17
CA TYR A 21 7.29 -0.86 7.80
C TYR A 21 7.68 -2.32 7.60
N TYR A 22 8.40 -2.91 8.56
CA TYR A 22 8.74 -4.34 8.56
C TYR A 22 7.64 -5.24 9.12
N HIS A 23 6.45 -4.69 9.39
CA HIS A 23 5.30 -5.43 9.92
C HIS A 23 5.59 -6.22 11.19
N LEU A 24 6.43 -5.67 12.07
CA LEU A 24 6.70 -6.28 13.37
C LEU A 24 5.44 -6.24 14.24
N ASN A 25 5.17 -7.33 14.96
CA ASN A 25 4.10 -7.34 15.95
C ASN A 25 4.49 -6.47 17.17
N GLU A 26 3.52 -6.22 18.05
CA GLU A 26 3.72 -5.34 19.22
C GLU A 26 4.90 -5.81 20.10
N LYS A 27 4.98 -7.11 20.39
CA LYS A 27 6.03 -7.68 21.23
C LYS A 27 7.41 -7.47 20.61
N GLN A 28 7.54 -7.75 19.32
CA GLN A 28 8.77 -7.57 18.54
C GLN A 28 9.17 -6.09 18.47
N SER A 29 8.20 -5.20 18.25
CA SER A 29 8.44 -3.75 18.16
C SER A 29 8.98 -3.20 19.48
N VAL A 30 8.35 -3.53 20.60
CA VAL A 30 8.78 -3.07 21.93
C VAL A 30 10.15 -3.64 22.29
N GLU A 31 10.41 -4.91 21.99
CA GLU A 31 11.72 -5.53 22.23
C GLU A 31 12.83 -4.87 21.42
N CYS A 32 12.58 -4.59 20.13
CA CYS A 32 13.52 -3.89 19.25
C CYS A 32 13.84 -2.48 19.76
N ILE A 33 12.80 -1.72 20.12
CA ILE A 33 12.96 -0.36 20.65
C ILE A 33 13.77 -0.36 21.96
N ASN A 34 13.50 -1.31 22.86
CA ASN A 34 14.19 -1.39 24.14
C ASN A 34 15.68 -1.68 23.98
N LYS A 35 16.05 -2.54 23.02
CA LYS A 35 17.44 -2.86 22.70
C LYS A 35 18.18 -1.66 22.11
N ILE A 36 17.53 -0.87 21.25
CA ILE A 36 18.17 0.31 20.63
C ILE A 36 18.38 1.43 21.64
N LEU A 37 17.37 1.68 22.47
CA LEU A 37 17.42 2.75 23.46
C LEU A 37 18.18 2.36 24.73
N ASN A 38 18.60 1.09 24.85
CA ASN A 38 19.13 0.51 26.09
C ASN A 38 18.25 0.81 27.31
N ARG A 39 16.93 0.85 27.10
CA ARG A 39 15.95 1.29 28.11
C ARG A 39 14.61 0.59 27.88
N ASN A 40 13.96 0.19 28.97
CA ASN A 40 12.63 -0.42 28.88
C ASN A 40 11.52 0.63 28.74
N ILE A 41 10.91 0.68 27.56
CA ILE A 41 9.63 1.35 27.32
C ILE A 41 8.47 0.39 27.61
N SER A 42 7.39 0.95 28.14
CA SER A 42 6.17 0.18 28.38
C SER A 42 5.32 0.08 27.11
N ARG A 43 4.47 -0.94 27.01
CA ARG A 43 3.43 -1.04 25.96
C ARG A 43 2.56 0.21 25.89
N ARG A 44 2.20 0.78 27.05
CA ARG A 44 1.42 2.02 27.14
C ARG A 44 2.15 3.19 26.47
N THR A 45 3.47 3.27 26.67
CA THR A 45 4.33 4.27 26.02
C THR A 45 4.37 4.05 24.51
N TYR A 46 4.60 2.81 24.06
CA TYR A 46 4.59 2.44 22.64
C TYR A 46 3.28 2.86 21.95
N TYR A 47 2.12 2.47 22.49
CA TYR A 47 0.83 2.83 21.90
C TYR A 47 0.54 4.34 21.95
N SER A 48 0.99 5.05 22.99
CA SER A 48 0.88 6.51 23.05
C SER A 48 1.58 7.18 21.87
N TYR A 49 2.82 6.77 21.56
CA TYR A 49 3.57 7.30 20.42
C TYR A 49 3.05 6.79 19.08
N LYS A 50 2.65 5.53 18.98
CA LYS A 50 2.01 4.96 17.78
C LYS A 50 0.74 5.75 17.43
N ASN A 51 -0.13 6.02 18.39
CA ASN A 51 -1.35 6.79 18.15
C ASN A 51 -1.07 8.24 17.73
N LYS A 52 0.04 8.84 18.18
CA LYS A 52 0.47 10.17 17.71
C LYS A 52 0.84 10.14 16.23
N LEU A 53 1.51 9.09 15.73
CA LEU A 53 1.85 8.94 14.31
C LEU A 53 0.61 8.92 13.41
N TYR A 54 -0.47 8.27 13.87
CA TYR A 54 -1.70 8.13 13.10
C TYR A 54 -2.71 9.26 13.33
N LYS A 55 -2.36 10.30 14.11
CA LYS A 55 -3.25 11.44 14.38
C LYS A 55 -3.27 12.47 13.22
N ASP A 56 -2.68 12.13 12.08
CA ASP A 56 -2.58 12.99 10.91
C ASP A 56 -3.87 12.99 10.07
N ASP A 57 -4.21 14.14 9.50
CA ASP A 57 -5.33 14.32 8.57
C ASP A 57 -5.11 13.54 7.25
N ILE A 58 -3.86 13.16 6.95
CA ILE A 58 -3.55 12.26 5.85
C ILE A 58 -4.05 10.83 6.17
N PHE A 59 -3.86 10.35 7.40
CA PHE A 59 -4.28 8.99 7.79
C PHE A 59 -5.80 8.86 7.96
N SER A 60 -6.50 9.92 8.37
CA SER A 60 -7.97 9.95 8.37
C SER A 60 -8.52 9.75 6.95
N LYS A 61 -7.97 10.47 5.96
CA LYS A 61 -8.34 10.34 4.54
C LYS A 61 -7.97 8.97 3.97
N LEU A 62 -6.81 8.42 4.33
CA LEU A 62 -6.41 7.05 3.94
C LEU A 62 -7.35 5.99 4.49
N LYS A 63 -7.88 6.18 5.69
CA LYS A 63 -8.78 5.21 6.33
C LYS A 63 -10.04 4.97 5.49
N GLU A 64 -10.50 6.00 4.80
CA GLU A 64 -11.66 5.98 3.91
C GLU A 64 -11.30 5.61 2.46
N SER A 65 -10.01 5.54 2.14
CA SER A 65 -9.52 5.18 0.81
C SER A 65 -9.46 3.67 0.59
N ILE A 66 -9.45 3.25 -0.67
CA ILE A 66 -9.17 1.86 -1.07
C ILE A 66 -7.68 1.50 -0.98
N TYR A 67 -6.81 2.50 -0.78
CA TYR A 67 -5.38 2.33 -0.51
C TYR A 67 -5.06 2.11 0.97
N ASN A 68 -6.06 1.74 1.77
CA ASN A 68 -5.95 1.55 3.21
C ASN A 68 -5.21 0.26 3.61
N SER A 69 -4.06 0.01 2.99
CA SER A 69 -3.20 -1.14 3.25
C SER A 69 -2.10 -0.80 4.26
N PRO A 70 -1.62 -1.79 5.05
CA PRO A 70 -0.49 -1.60 5.95
C PRO A 70 0.75 -1.02 5.25
N LEU A 71 1.08 -1.50 4.04
CA LEU A 71 2.23 -1.06 3.26
C LEU A 71 2.15 0.40 2.81
N VAL A 72 0.97 0.85 2.38
CA VAL A 72 0.78 2.25 1.95
C VAL A 72 0.87 3.18 3.15
N ARG A 73 0.23 2.81 4.27
CA ARG A 73 0.30 3.60 5.51
C ARG A 73 1.74 3.77 5.98
N THR A 74 2.54 2.71 5.97
CA THR A 74 3.93 2.72 6.43
C THR A 74 4.85 3.46 5.46
N SER A 75 4.63 3.33 4.16
CA SER A 75 5.38 4.08 3.16
C SER A 75 5.17 5.59 3.29
N ILE A 76 3.93 6.02 3.55
CA ILE A 76 3.61 7.45 3.76
C ILE A 76 4.25 7.99 5.04
N LEU A 77 4.27 7.19 6.13
CA LEU A 77 4.98 7.55 7.36
C LEU A 77 6.47 7.83 7.13
N LEU A 78 7.11 7.11 6.19
CA LEU A 78 8.54 7.19 5.89
C LEU A 78 8.91 8.27 4.85
N LEU A 79 7.95 8.75 4.06
CA LEU A 79 8.17 9.78 3.03
C LEU A 79 8.16 11.21 3.61
N ASN A 80 7.63 11.39 4.82
CA ASN A 80 7.53 12.68 5.49
C ASN A 80 8.77 13.05 6.34
N ASP A 81 9.90 12.34 6.19
CA ASP A 81 11.09 12.47 7.04
C ASP A 81 12.22 13.29 6.38
N ASN A 82 12.97 14.02 7.21
CA ASN A 82 14.13 14.84 6.79
C ASN A 82 15.43 14.02 6.83
N ASP A 83 16.51 14.51 6.20
CA ASP A 83 17.79 13.78 6.01
C ASP A 83 18.46 13.26 7.31
N THR A 84 18.21 13.87 8.48
CA THR A 84 18.70 13.41 9.79
C THR A 84 18.14 12.04 10.21
N ASP A 85 17.03 11.59 9.61
CA ASP A 85 16.37 10.33 9.94
C ASP A 85 17.02 9.09 9.26
N LEU A 86 17.92 9.30 8.29
CA LEU A 86 18.47 8.21 7.48
C LEU A 86 19.46 7.32 8.25
N GLU A 87 20.30 7.89 9.10
CA GLU A 87 21.28 7.12 9.90
C GLU A 87 20.60 6.27 10.97
N VAL A 88 19.61 6.84 11.66
CA VAL A 88 18.78 6.14 12.63
C VAL A 88 18.04 4.99 11.94
N ARG A 89 17.41 5.25 10.80
CA ARG A 89 16.72 4.21 10.01
C ARG A 89 17.66 3.08 9.60
N SER A 90 18.89 3.39 9.20
CA SER A 90 19.91 2.39 8.88
C SER A 90 20.26 1.49 10.07
N LYS A 91 20.44 2.07 11.27
CA LYS A 91 20.68 1.31 12.51
C LYS A 91 19.51 0.37 12.85
N VAL A 92 18.27 0.84 12.66
CA VAL A 92 17.07 0.02 12.90
C VAL A 92 16.96 -1.10 11.89
N ASN A 93 17.13 -0.80 10.61
CA ASN A 93 17.10 -1.80 9.54
C ASN A 93 18.08 -2.94 9.82
N LYS A 94 19.31 -2.60 10.21
CA LYS A 94 20.34 -3.58 10.57
C LYS A 94 19.86 -4.50 11.71
N LEU A 95 19.32 -3.93 12.78
CA LEU A 95 18.84 -4.72 13.93
C LEU A 95 17.62 -5.58 13.62
N ILE A 96 16.72 -5.11 12.76
CA ILE A 96 15.56 -5.88 12.33
C ILE A 96 16.00 -7.05 11.45
N VAL A 97 16.94 -6.83 10.52
CA VAL A 97 17.51 -7.90 9.69
C VAL A 97 18.26 -8.92 10.55
N ASP A 98 19.06 -8.47 11.51
CA ASP A 98 19.83 -9.34 12.41
C ASP A 98 18.89 -10.18 13.32
N GLN A 99 17.77 -9.61 13.78
CA GLN A 99 16.83 -10.32 14.68
C GLN A 99 15.76 -11.13 13.95
N PHE A 100 15.39 -10.73 12.74
CA PHE A 100 14.30 -11.33 11.97
C PHE A 100 14.74 -11.57 10.51
N PRO A 101 15.71 -12.46 10.26
CA PRO A 101 16.26 -12.70 8.92
C PRO A 101 15.21 -13.21 7.91
N ASN A 102 14.13 -13.83 8.40
CA ASN A 102 13.03 -14.34 7.57
C ASN A 102 11.90 -13.33 7.32
N ASN A 103 11.92 -12.15 7.96
CA ASN A 103 10.96 -11.06 7.69
C ASN A 103 11.40 -10.18 6.51
N ASN A 104 12.34 -10.69 5.70
CA ASN A 104 12.93 -10.03 4.55
C ASN A 104 11.97 -10.00 3.34
N SER A 105 10.69 -9.66 3.56
CA SER A 105 9.70 -9.57 2.49
C SER A 105 9.91 -8.33 1.64
N TYR A 106 10.60 -7.29 2.13
CA TYR A 106 10.99 -6.14 1.30
C TYR A 106 12.35 -5.60 1.73
N SER A 107 13.39 -6.02 1.02
CA SER A 107 14.72 -5.44 1.10
C SER A 107 14.62 -3.93 0.86
N PHE A 108 14.93 -3.12 1.87
CA PHE A 108 15.50 -1.80 1.63
C PHE A 108 16.84 -2.06 0.96
N GLN A 109 16.87 -2.13 -0.38
CA GLN A 109 18.13 -2.06 -1.10
C GLN A 109 18.69 -0.67 -0.83
N SER A 110 19.52 -0.56 0.20
CA SER A 110 20.57 0.45 0.25
C SER A 110 21.40 0.24 -1.01
N SER A 111 21.04 0.94 -2.08
CA SER A 111 21.96 1.19 -3.16
C SER A 111 23.08 2.06 -2.57
N HIS A 112 24.10 1.43 -1.99
CA HIS A 112 25.44 2.00 -2.00
C HIS A 112 25.92 1.96 -3.46
N ASN A 113 25.34 2.83 -4.27
CA ASN A 113 25.99 3.25 -5.50
C ASN A 113 26.64 4.57 -5.15
N ASN A 114 27.97 4.56 -5.14
CA ASN A 114 28.82 5.74 -5.14
C ASN A 114 28.69 6.48 -6.48
N ASP A 115 27.46 6.83 -6.87
CA ASP A 115 27.15 7.49 -8.11
C ASP A 115 26.20 8.66 -7.83
N SER A 116 26.84 9.81 -7.66
CA SER A 116 26.39 11.15 -8.00
C SER A 116 24.94 11.28 -8.53
N GLY A 117 24.06 11.85 -7.69
CA GLY A 117 23.20 12.95 -8.13
C GLY A 117 22.11 12.70 -9.17
N LYS A 118 21.67 11.47 -9.44
CA LYS A 118 20.36 11.24 -10.09
C LYS A 118 19.27 11.27 -9.03
N ASN A 119 18.75 12.49 -8.87
CA ASN A 119 18.02 13.04 -7.74
C ASN A 119 16.88 12.16 -7.23
N ASN A 120 16.75 12.03 -5.90
CA ASN A 120 15.57 11.48 -5.23
C ASN A 120 14.24 12.08 -5.75
N LYS A 121 14.28 13.29 -6.33
CA LYS A 121 13.16 13.92 -7.06
C LYS A 121 12.66 13.12 -8.26
N ASP A 122 13.53 12.45 -9.00
CA ASP A 122 13.14 11.68 -10.19
C ASP A 122 12.50 10.34 -9.80
N LYS A 123 12.97 9.70 -8.73
CA LYS A 123 12.29 8.56 -8.11
C LYS A 123 10.92 8.94 -7.55
N LEU A 124 10.81 10.11 -6.93
CA LEU A 124 9.52 10.66 -6.46
C LEU A 124 8.55 10.94 -7.60
N LYS A 125 9.04 11.48 -8.72
CA LYS A 125 8.23 11.68 -9.93
C LYS A 125 7.72 10.36 -10.49
N ASP A 126 8.55 9.32 -10.54
CA ASP A 126 8.14 7.99 -10.99
C ASP A 126 7.07 7.36 -10.09
N ILE A 127 7.22 7.50 -8.77
CA ILE A 127 6.22 7.02 -7.80
C ILE A 127 4.92 7.80 -7.97
N LEU A 128 4.99 9.13 -8.07
CA LEU A 128 3.82 10.00 -8.26
C LEU A 128 3.11 9.70 -9.59
N LEU A 129 3.88 9.44 -10.66
CA LEU A 129 3.35 9.07 -11.97
C LEU A 129 2.57 7.74 -11.86
N LYS A 130 3.13 6.74 -11.19
CA LYS A 130 2.44 5.47 -10.95
C LYS A 130 1.17 5.67 -10.12
N ILE A 131 1.23 6.45 -9.05
CA ILE A 131 0.04 6.77 -8.22
C ILE A 131 -1.06 7.44 -9.06
N ASN A 132 -0.70 8.40 -9.93
CA ASN A 132 -1.66 9.06 -10.80
C ASN A 132 -2.26 8.10 -11.83
N GLN A 133 -1.44 7.22 -12.44
CA GLN A 133 -1.93 6.17 -13.34
C GLN A 133 -2.92 5.24 -12.62
N PHE A 134 -2.65 4.85 -11.38
CA PHE A 134 -3.60 4.06 -10.58
C PHE A 134 -4.90 4.81 -10.27
N LYS A 135 -4.82 6.11 -9.94
CA LYS A 135 -6.02 6.94 -9.73
C LYS A 135 -6.88 7.04 -10.99
N GLU A 136 -6.27 7.21 -12.17
CA GLU A 136 -6.99 7.28 -13.44
C GLU A 136 -7.71 5.96 -13.74
N ILE A 137 -7.05 4.82 -13.48
CA ILE A 137 -7.66 3.49 -13.62
C ILE A 137 -8.86 3.33 -12.66
N GLU A 138 -8.74 3.76 -11.41
CA GLU A 138 -9.83 3.68 -10.44
C GLU A 138 -11.02 4.57 -10.79
N ILE A 139 -10.76 5.80 -11.22
CA ILE A 139 -11.81 6.73 -11.68
C ILE A 139 -12.51 6.14 -12.90
N SER A 140 -11.75 5.58 -13.84
CA SER A 140 -12.31 4.90 -15.02
C SER A 140 -13.17 3.71 -14.62
N SER A 141 -12.68 2.83 -13.75
CA SER A 141 -13.44 1.68 -13.23
C SER A 141 -14.73 2.10 -12.53
N LYS A 142 -14.68 3.09 -11.62
CA LYS A 142 -15.88 3.62 -10.95
C LYS A 142 -16.87 4.25 -11.92
N THR A 143 -16.38 4.98 -12.92
CA THR A 143 -17.23 5.58 -13.95
C THR A 143 -17.94 4.51 -14.77
N ILE A 144 -17.21 3.46 -15.16
CA ILE A 144 -17.76 2.31 -15.88
C ILE A 144 -18.84 1.62 -15.04
N LEU A 145 -18.57 1.36 -13.76
CA LEU A 145 -19.53 0.74 -12.85
C LEU A 145 -20.79 1.59 -12.64
N ASN A 146 -20.64 2.91 -12.46
CA ASN A 146 -21.77 3.83 -12.29
C ASN A 146 -22.63 3.95 -13.56
N ALA A 147 -22.05 3.73 -14.73
CA ALA A 147 -22.77 3.70 -16.00
C ALA A 147 -23.52 2.37 -16.24
N LEU A 148 -23.32 1.35 -15.40
CA LEU A 148 -24.06 0.09 -15.51
C LEU A 148 -25.43 0.20 -14.81
N PRO A 149 -26.46 -0.50 -15.33
CA PRO A 149 -27.74 -0.63 -14.64
C PRO A 149 -27.56 -1.28 -13.26
N LYS A 150 -28.42 -0.90 -12.28
CA LYS A 150 -28.35 -1.44 -10.91
C LYS A 150 -28.51 -2.96 -10.82
N ASN A 151 -29.15 -3.58 -11.82
CA ASN A 151 -29.32 -5.02 -11.92
C ASN A 151 -28.21 -5.72 -12.73
N ALA A 152 -27.12 -5.02 -13.04
CA ALA A 152 -25.97 -5.59 -13.73
C ALA A 152 -25.16 -6.49 -12.79
N SER A 153 -24.78 -7.66 -13.30
CA SER A 153 -23.86 -8.60 -12.66
C SER A 153 -22.56 -8.65 -13.45
N ILE A 154 -21.42 -8.66 -12.76
CA ILE A 154 -20.10 -8.70 -13.38
C ILE A 154 -19.58 -10.13 -13.31
N ARG A 155 -19.09 -10.63 -14.45
CA ARG A 155 -18.59 -11.99 -14.61
C ARG A 155 -17.20 -11.97 -15.24
N GLU A 156 -16.38 -12.90 -14.78
CA GLU A 156 -15.08 -13.23 -15.34
C GLU A 156 -15.26 -14.32 -16.41
N GLU A 157 -14.70 -14.09 -17.60
CA GLU A 157 -14.75 -15.00 -18.74
C GLU A 157 -13.35 -15.22 -19.31
N PHE A 158 -13.03 -16.49 -19.58
CA PHE A 158 -11.85 -16.88 -20.34
C PHE A 158 -12.29 -17.18 -21.78
N ILE A 159 -11.97 -16.29 -22.71
CA ILE A 159 -12.44 -16.37 -24.09
C ILE A 159 -11.31 -16.87 -24.98
N LYS A 160 -11.53 -18.01 -25.65
CA LYS A 160 -10.60 -18.54 -26.65
C LYS A 160 -10.55 -17.63 -27.87
N CYS A 161 -9.35 -17.31 -28.35
CA CYS A 161 -9.18 -16.41 -29.50
C CYS A 161 -9.47 -17.06 -30.86
N GLY A 162 -9.67 -18.38 -30.90
CA GLY A 162 -10.04 -19.12 -32.12
C GLY A 162 -8.91 -19.31 -33.14
N LYS A 163 -7.66 -18.92 -32.83
CA LYS A 163 -6.48 -19.13 -33.70
C LYS A 163 -5.90 -20.54 -33.53
N ASP A 164 -5.29 -21.10 -34.55
CA ASP A 164 -4.73 -22.47 -34.50
C ASP A 164 -3.65 -22.65 -33.42
N ALA A 165 -2.92 -21.58 -33.08
CA ALA A 165 -1.90 -21.54 -32.01
C ALA A 165 -2.43 -21.06 -30.65
N CYS A 166 -3.74 -21.21 -30.40
CA CYS A 166 -4.46 -20.74 -29.21
C CYS A 166 -3.86 -21.24 -27.87
N ASN A 167 -3.09 -22.34 -27.85
CA ASN A 167 -2.53 -22.87 -26.60
C ASN A 167 -1.52 -21.94 -25.90
N LEU A 168 -1.02 -20.89 -26.56
CA LEU A 168 0.01 -19.98 -26.02
C LEU A 168 -0.50 -18.56 -25.72
N CYS A 169 -1.72 -18.21 -26.09
CA CYS A 169 -2.20 -16.84 -25.89
C CYS A 169 -2.93 -16.65 -24.55
N PRO A 170 -2.71 -15.52 -23.85
CA PRO A 170 -3.42 -15.21 -22.63
C PRO A 170 -4.90 -14.96 -22.96
N HIS A 171 -5.78 -15.87 -22.54
CA HIS A 171 -7.23 -15.87 -22.85
C HIS A 171 -8.09 -15.12 -21.85
N GLY A 172 -7.53 -14.09 -21.23
CA GLY A 172 -8.13 -13.42 -20.10
C GLY A 172 -7.45 -13.80 -18.78
N PRO A 173 -8.01 -13.35 -17.66
CA PRO A 173 -9.44 -13.05 -17.50
C PRO A 173 -9.94 -11.79 -18.20
N TYR A 174 -11.12 -11.90 -18.81
CA TYR A 174 -11.90 -10.76 -19.32
C TYR A 174 -13.14 -10.56 -18.46
N TYR A 175 -13.49 -9.31 -18.19
CA TYR A 175 -14.66 -8.98 -17.37
C TYR A 175 -15.80 -8.47 -18.24
N TYR A 176 -17.00 -8.97 -17.98
CA TYR A 176 -18.23 -8.58 -18.67
C TYR A 176 -19.34 -8.25 -17.68
N ALA A 177 -20.11 -7.21 -17.97
CA ALA A 177 -21.36 -6.90 -17.28
C ALA A 177 -22.55 -7.51 -18.02
N TYR A 178 -23.45 -8.12 -17.27
CA TYR A 178 -24.70 -8.73 -17.74
C TYR A 178 -25.90 -8.15 -17.01
N TRP A 179 -26.90 -7.68 -17.73
CA TRP A 179 -28.16 -7.21 -17.15
C TRP A 179 -29.35 -7.58 -18.05
N LYS A 180 -30.53 -7.64 -17.45
CA LYS A 180 -31.79 -7.75 -18.21
C LYS A 180 -32.37 -6.36 -18.38
N GLU A 181 -32.60 -5.96 -19.63
CA GLU A 181 -33.26 -4.71 -19.98
C GLU A 181 -34.75 -5.02 -20.25
N LYS A 182 -35.65 -4.31 -19.55
CA LYS A 182 -37.09 -4.40 -19.84
C LYS A 182 -37.39 -3.59 -21.10
N THR A 183 -37.85 -4.23 -22.15
CA THR A 183 -38.36 -3.53 -23.34
C THR A 183 -39.80 -3.09 -23.14
N LYS A 184 -40.28 -2.16 -23.99
CA LYS A 184 -41.66 -1.65 -23.96
C LYS A 184 -42.71 -2.76 -24.08
N ASP A 185 -42.33 -3.90 -24.66
CA ASP A 185 -43.21 -5.05 -24.90
C ASP A 185 -43.12 -6.13 -23.80
N ASN A 186 -42.66 -5.78 -22.59
CA ASN A 186 -42.49 -6.68 -21.44
C ASN A 186 -41.52 -7.86 -21.67
N GLN A 187 -40.72 -7.83 -22.74
CA GLN A 187 -39.70 -8.85 -22.98
C GLN A 187 -38.40 -8.47 -22.27
N ASN A 188 -37.85 -9.40 -21.50
CA ASN A 188 -36.57 -9.22 -20.81
C ASN A 188 -35.42 -9.60 -21.76
N LYS A 189 -34.75 -8.61 -22.37
CA LYS A 189 -33.58 -8.86 -23.22
C LYS A 189 -32.30 -8.89 -22.39
N LEU A 190 -31.53 -9.98 -22.50
CA LEU A 190 -30.20 -10.06 -21.88
C LEU A 190 -29.22 -9.18 -22.65
N ARG A 191 -28.52 -8.31 -21.93
CA ARG A 191 -27.45 -7.45 -22.43
C ARG A 191 -26.12 -7.87 -21.85
N LYS A 192 -25.06 -7.65 -22.63
CA LYS A 192 -23.66 -7.93 -22.32
C LYS A 192 -22.82 -6.70 -22.67
N LYS A 193 -21.89 -6.30 -21.80
CA LYS A 193 -20.91 -5.24 -22.07
C LYS A 193 -19.52 -5.68 -21.61
N TYR A 194 -18.51 -5.50 -22.45
CA TYR A 194 -17.12 -5.72 -22.09
C TYR A 194 -16.62 -4.62 -21.16
N LEU A 195 -15.93 -5.01 -20.09
CA LEU A 195 -15.40 -4.10 -19.07
C LEU A 195 -13.88 -4.00 -19.10
N GLY A 196 -13.18 -4.96 -19.71
CA GLY A 196 -11.71 -4.97 -19.79
C GLY A 196 -11.08 -6.26 -19.30
N THR A 197 -9.77 -6.23 -19.11
CA THR A 197 -8.93 -7.34 -18.58
C THR A 197 -8.68 -7.23 -17.08
N SER A 198 -9.02 -6.11 -16.45
CA SER A 198 -8.86 -5.87 -15.01
C SER A 198 -10.21 -5.97 -14.32
N ASP A 199 -10.25 -6.59 -13.13
CA ASP A 199 -11.49 -6.69 -12.34
C ASP A 199 -11.95 -5.29 -11.91
N PRO A 200 -13.09 -4.78 -12.41
CA PRO A 200 -13.56 -3.45 -12.07
C PRO A 200 -14.09 -3.33 -10.63
N ARG A 201 -14.20 -4.44 -9.88
CA ARG A 201 -14.71 -4.47 -8.50
C ARG A 201 -13.64 -4.24 -7.43
N ARG A 202 -12.36 -4.22 -7.80
CA ARG A 202 -11.24 -3.95 -6.88
C ARG A 202 -11.07 -2.46 -6.70
#